data_AF-W9RLG8-F1
#
_entry.id   AF-W9RLG8-F1
#
_cell.length_a   1.000
_cell.length_b   1.000
_cell.length_c   1.000
_cell.angle_alpha   90.00
_cell.angle_beta   90.00
_cell.angle_gamma   90.00
#
_symmetry.space_group_name_H-M   'P 1'
#
loop_
_entity.id
_entity.type
_entity.pdbx_description
1 polymer ?
#
loop_
_entity_poly.entity_id
_entity_poly.type
_entity_poly.pdbx_seq_one_letter_code
_entity_poly.pdbx_strand_id
1 'polypeptide(L)'
;MGICASSETQSKRSRRDERRPSSSSITDRIRRVPRSSSKVIHAVDGRLQEYKPPIQAKHVTSKYQSCFLSSSESMSIGTCVPRVPDDEDLQPGQIYFLFPESQAQKPLSLPDLCSLAIKASSALSKSGVDFSSNTPKLTTPR
;
A
#
# COMPACT_ATOMS: atom_id res chain seq x y z
N MET A 1 72.15 -19.05 21.98
CA MET A 1 72.45 -17.79 21.28
C MET A 1 71.78 -17.84 19.92
N GLY A 2 70.64 -17.15 19.74
CA GLY A 2 69.92 -17.10 18.47
C GLY A 2 69.50 -15.66 18.20
N ILE A 3 69.94 -15.12 17.07
CA ILE A 3 69.62 -13.77 16.59
C ILE A 3 68.32 -13.84 15.80
N CYS A 4 67.32 -13.04 16.18
CA CYS A 4 66.12 -12.85 15.37
C CYS A 4 66.17 -11.45 14.74
N ALA A 5 65.99 -11.44 13.41
CA ALA A 5 65.98 -10.27 12.56
C ALA A 5 64.70 -9.43 12.73
N SER A 6 64.89 -8.11 12.63
CA SER A 6 63.90 -7.03 12.45
C SER A 6 62.96 -7.31 11.25
N SER A 7 61.79 -6.69 11.04
CA SER A 7 61.26 -5.35 11.35
C SER A 7 59.74 -5.36 11.10
N GLU A 8 58.93 -4.59 11.83
CA GLU A 8 57.77 -3.89 11.26
C GLU A 8 57.60 -2.51 11.92
N THR A 9 57.44 -1.50 11.07
CA THR A 9 57.54 -0.06 11.33
C THR A 9 56.18 0.61 11.53
N GLN A 10 56.11 1.49 12.54
CA GLN A 10 55.39 2.78 12.65
C GLN A 10 53.92 2.85 12.18
N SER A 11 52.94 3.03 13.08
CA SER A 11 52.57 4.31 13.73
C SER A 11 52.21 5.46 12.78
N LYS A 12 50.91 5.73 12.59
CA LYS A 12 50.24 7.00 12.98
C LYS A 12 48.76 7.04 12.58
N ARG A 13 47.97 7.63 13.48
CA ARG A 13 46.53 7.98 13.44
C ARG A 13 46.11 8.71 12.15
N SER A 14 44.93 8.39 11.62
CA SER A 14 43.97 9.41 11.15
C SER A 14 42.58 8.80 10.96
N ARG A 15 41.56 9.51 11.46
CA ARG A 15 40.14 9.20 11.36
C ARG A 15 39.68 9.39 9.91
N ARG A 16 39.06 8.38 9.30
CA ARG A 16 37.97 8.58 8.33
C ARG A 16 36.92 7.50 8.51
N ASP A 17 35.72 7.98 8.81
CA ASP A 17 34.46 7.29 8.70
C ASP A 17 34.35 6.62 7.33
N GLU A 18 34.41 5.30 7.30
CA GLU A 18 33.84 4.55 6.18
C GLU A 18 33.07 3.37 6.77
N ARG A 19 31.99 3.71 7.47
CA ARG A 19 30.88 2.80 7.72
C ARG A 19 30.37 2.33 6.37
N ARG A 20 30.92 1.22 5.90
CA ARG A 20 30.32 0.34 4.89
C ARG A 20 28.83 0.21 5.24
N PRO A 21 27.90 0.66 4.37
CA PRO A 21 26.51 0.32 4.57
C PRO A 21 26.42 -1.20 4.46
N SER A 22 26.03 -1.81 5.57
CA SER A 22 25.56 -3.18 5.67
C SER A 22 24.73 -3.51 4.44
N SER A 23 24.98 -4.67 3.83
CA SER A 23 24.16 -5.28 2.79
C SER A 23 22.69 -5.14 3.16
N SER A 24 22.03 -4.12 2.64
CA SER A 24 20.61 -3.92 2.81
C SER A 24 19.96 -5.01 2.00
N SER A 25 19.61 -6.10 2.70
CA SER A 25 18.85 -7.21 2.16
C SER A 25 17.73 -6.66 1.29
N ILE A 26 17.71 -7.09 0.02
CA ILE A 26 16.76 -6.68 -1.02
C ILE A 26 15.29 -6.89 -0.57
N THR A 27 15.07 -7.53 0.57
CA THR A 27 13.79 -7.89 1.17
C THR A 27 13.18 -6.85 2.13
N ASP A 28 13.89 -5.78 2.55
CA ASP A 28 13.38 -4.88 3.61
C ASP A 28 12.64 -3.61 3.12
N ARG A 29 12.32 -3.51 1.82
CA ARG A 29 11.55 -2.38 1.27
C ARG A 29 10.18 -2.74 0.72
N ILE A 30 9.67 -3.93 1.00
CA ILE A 30 8.22 -4.15 0.87
C ILE A 30 7.59 -3.42 2.04
N ARG A 31 7.37 -2.11 1.91
CA ARG A 31 6.53 -1.35 2.84
C ARG A 31 5.14 -1.95 2.73
N ARG A 32 4.89 -2.95 3.58
CA ARG A 32 3.55 -3.41 3.95
C ARG A 32 2.73 -2.14 4.12
N VAL A 33 1.56 -2.08 3.49
CA VAL A 33 0.54 -1.07 3.81
C VAL A 33 0.55 -0.94 5.33
N PRO A 34 0.74 0.27 5.89
CA PRO A 34 0.66 0.44 7.33
C PRO A 34 -0.69 -0.10 7.80
N ARG A 35 -0.68 -1.31 8.35
CA ARG A 35 -1.86 -2.03 8.89
C ARG A 35 -2.45 -1.31 10.09
N SER A 36 -1.91 -0.15 10.43
CA SER A 36 -2.40 0.78 11.44
C SER A 36 -3.54 1.68 10.92
N SER A 37 -3.92 1.58 9.64
CA SER A 37 -4.88 2.49 9.01
C SER A 37 -5.74 1.80 7.95
N SER A 38 -6.94 2.32 7.74
CA SER A 38 -7.82 1.96 6.61
C SER A 38 -7.58 2.91 5.44
N LYS A 39 -7.70 2.39 4.22
CA LYS A 39 -7.53 3.16 2.98
C LYS A 39 -8.89 3.34 2.30
N VAL A 40 -9.29 4.57 2.03
CA VAL A 40 -10.52 4.90 1.31
C VAL A 40 -10.15 5.56 -0.01
N ILE A 41 -10.59 4.98 -1.13
CA ILE A 41 -10.25 5.44 -2.47
C ILE A 41 -11.52 5.89 -3.19
N HIS A 42 -11.50 7.09 -3.72
CA HIS A 42 -12.63 7.62 -4.50
C HIS A 42 -12.76 6.86 -5.82
N ALA A 43 -13.91 6.22 -6.05
CA ALA A 43 -14.14 5.37 -7.21
C ALA A 43 -14.06 6.15 -8.54
N VAL A 44 -14.34 7.46 -8.51
CA VAL A 44 -14.33 8.33 -9.70
C VAL A 44 -12.91 8.85 -9.99
N ASP A 45 -12.30 9.57 -9.05
CA ASP A 45 -11.04 10.30 -9.29
C ASP A 45 -9.77 9.54 -8.83
N GLY A 46 -9.92 8.43 -8.11
CA GLY A 46 -8.80 7.62 -7.61
C GLY A 46 -8.01 8.26 -6.47
N ARG A 47 -8.52 9.31 -5.82
CA ARG A 47 -7.87 9.91 -4.65
C ARG A 47 -7.93 8.98 -3.45
N LEU A 48 -6.80 8.80 -2.79
CA LEU A 48 -6.68 8.01 -1.56
C LEU A 48 -6.75 8.91 -0.35
N GLN A 49 -7.53 8.47 0.64
CA GLN A 49 -7.55 9.01 1.99
C GLN A 49 -7.26 7.91 3.00
N GLU A 50 -6.40 8.22 3.96
CA GLU A 50 -6.03 7.32 5.05
C GLU A 50 -6.76 7.70 6.32
N TYR A 51 -7.26 6.69 7.03
CA TYR A 51 -7.95 6.86 8.29
C TYR A 51 -7.36 5.96 9.39
N LYS A 52 -7.18 6.52 10.58
CA LYS A 52 -6.77 5.76 11.77
C LYS A 52 -8.01 5.23 12.49
N PRO A 53 -8.00 3.98 12.97
CA PRO A 53 -9.09 3.43 13.77
C PRO A 53 -9.15 4.06 15.18
N PRO A 54 -10.29 4.00 15.86
CA PRO A 54 -11.58 3.55 15.34
C PRO A 54 -12.22 4.62 14.45
N ILE A 55 -12.89 4.20 13.37
CA ILE A 55 -13.66 5.10 12.52
C ILE A 55 -14.81 4.34 11.85
N GLN A 56 -16.03 4.80 12.09
CA GLN A 56 -17.23 4.24 11.46
C GLN A 56 -17.39 4.75 10.02
N ALA A 57 -18.01 3.92 9.17
CA ALA A 57 -18.31 4.24 7.78
C ALA A 57 -19.06 5.57 7.62
N LYS A 58 -20.03 5.85 8.50
CA LYS A 58 -20.80 7.10 8.49
C LYS A 58 -19.96 8.37 8.65
N HIS A 59 -18.87 8.31 9.41
CA HIS A 59 -17.98 9.47 9.59
C HIS A 59 -17.15 9.77 8.35
N VAL A 60 -16.93 8.77 7.50
CA VAL A 60 -16.27 8.95 6.21
C VAL A 60 -17.28 9.49 5.21
N THR A 61 -18.46 8.87 5.09
CA THR A 61 -19.48 9.25 4.12
C THR A 61 -20.10 10.61 4.43
N SER A 62 -20.22 11.03 5.69
CA SER A 62 -20.78 12.34 6.07
C SER A 62 -20.01 13.54 5.51
N LYS A 63 -18.76 13.35 5.08
CA LYS A 63 -17.92 14.40 4.46
C LYS A 63 -18.21 14.59 2.98
N TYR A 64 -18.96 13.68 2.37
CA TYR A 64 -19.20 13.61 0.94
C TYR A 64 -20.70 13.55 0.67
N GLN A 65 -21.19 14.47 -0.16
CA GLN A 65 -22.61 14.49 -0.52
C GLN A 65 -22.94 13.31 -1.42
N SER A 66 -24.02 12.59 -1.10
CA SER A 66 -24.55 11.49 -1.90
C SER A 66 -23.51 10.44 -2.27
N CYS A 67 -22.71 10.02 -1.29
CA CYS A 67 -21.71 8.97 -1.46
C CYS A 67 -21.90 7.84 -0.44
N PHE A 68 -21.46 6.63 -0.82
CA PHE A 68 -21.45 5.46 0.05
C PHE A 68 -20.11 4.72 -0.02
N LEU A 69 -19.81 3.93 1.01
CA LEU A 69 -18.61 3.09 1.06
C LEU A 69 -18.91 1.66 0.67
N SER A 70 -17.92 1.02 0.06
CA SER A 70 -17.91 -0.41 -0.24
C SER A 70 -16.53 -0.99 0.00
N SER A 71 -16.46 -2.21 0.53
CA SER A 71 -15.21 -2.94 0.72
C SER A 71 -14.71 -3.53 -0.60
N SER A 72 -13.40 -3.46 -0.88
CA SER A 72 -12.83 -4.09 -2.08
C SER A 72 -13.07 -5.60 -2.12
N GLU A 73 -13.12 -6.25 -0.96
CA GLU A 73 -13.27 -7.71 -0.84
C GLU A 73 -14.70 -8.19 -1.14
N SER A 74 -15.69 -7.30 -1.09
CA SER A 74 -17.10 -7.66 -1.28
C SER A 74 -17.59 -7.42 -2.71
N MET A 75 -16.78 -6.79 -3.57
CA MET A 75 -17.18 -6.44 -4.93
C MET A 75 -17.09 -7.64 -5.87
N SER A 76 -18.05 -7.76 -6.78
CA SER A 76 -18.11 -8.82 -7.78
C SER A 76 -18.63 -8.29 -9.11
N ILE A 77 -18.17 -8.88 -10.22
CA ILE A 77 -18.62 -8.53 -11.57
C ILE A 77 -20.07 -9.00 -11.74
N GLY A 78 -20.90 -8.19 -12.40
CA GLY A 78 -22.30 -8.50 -12.67
C GLY A 78 -23.25 -8.22 -11.50
N THR A 79 -22.74 -7.74 -10.37
CA THR A 79 -23.55 -7.39 -9.19
C THR A 79 -23.46 -5.91 -8.88
N CYS A 80 -24.52 -5.36 -8.27
CA CYS A 80 -24.46 -4.01 -7.69
C CYS A 80 -23.40 -3.96 -6.58
N VAL A 81 -22.84 -2.77 -6.36
CA VAL A 81 -21.79 -2.56 -5.36
C VAL A 81 -22.40 -2.70 -3.95
N PRO A 82 -21.91 -3.61 -3.10
CA PRO A 82 -22.44 -3.76 -1.74
C PRO A 82 -22.04 -2.57 -0.87
N ARG A 83 -22.96 -2.07 -0.06
CA ARG A 83 -22.73 -0.96 0.87
C ARG A 83 -22.18 -1.49 2.19
N VAL A 84 -21.12 -0.85 2.69
CA VAL A 84 -20.68 -1.04 4.08
C VAL A 84 -21.70 -0.35 5.00
N PRO A 85 -22.24 -1.04 6.02
CA PRO A 85 -23.15 -0.44 7.00
C PRO A 85 -22.55 0.80 7.65
N ASP A 86 -23.37 1.82 7.85
CA ASP A 86 -22.94 3.14 8.35
C ASP A 86 -22.30 3.07 9.76
N ASP A 87 -22.74 2.11 10.59
CA ASP A 87 -22.23 1.91 11.94
C ASP A 87 -21.03 0.94 12.03
N GLU A 88 -20.63 0.33 10.91
CA GLU A 88 -19.47 -0.57 10.87
C GLU A 88 -18.17 0.24 10.93
N ASP A 89 -17.24 -0.20 11.78
CA ASP A 89 -15.89 0.36 11.86
C ASP A 89 -15.02 -0.14 10.68
N LEU A 90 -14.37 0.80 10.00
CA LEU A 90 -13.40 0.46 8.96
C LEU A 90 -12.21 -0.29 9.58
N GLN A 91 -11.87 -1.42 8.96
CA GLN A 91 -10.84 -2.29 9.45
C GLN A 91 -9.45 -1.83 9.00
N PRO A 92 -8.43 -1.83 9.87
CA PRO A 92 -7.08 -1.45 9.49
C PRO A 92 -6.47 -2.42 8.48
N GLY A 93 -5.70 -1.90 7.53
CA GLY A 93 -5.10 -2.67 6.44
C GLY A 93 -6.05 -3.05 5.30
N GLN A 94 -7.32 -2.66 5.37
CA GLN A 94 -8.31 -2.89 4.33
C GLN A 94 -8.45 -1.69 3.39
N ILE A 95 -8.89 -1.99 2.16
CA ILE A 95 -9.21 -0.99 1.13
C ILE A 95 -10.73 -0.90 0.99
N TYR A 96 -11.21 0.32 1.03
CA TYR A 96 -12.58 0.67 0.76
C TYR A 96 -12.64 1.64 -0.41
N PHE A 97 -13.70 1.58 -1.18
CA PHE A 97 -13.97 2.56 -2.23
C PHE A 97 -15.19 3.40 -1.88
N LEU A 98 -15.11 4.68 -2.18
CA LEU A 98 -16.20 5.64 -2.03
C LEU A 98 -16.87 5.83 -3.40
N PHE A 99 -18.14 5.49 -3.49
CA PHE A 99 -18.96 5.59 -4.70
C PHE A 99 -20.01 6.70 -4.59
N PRO A 100 -20.33 7.39 -5.70
CA PRO A 100 -21.54 8.19 -5.77
C PRO A 100 -22.79 7.30 -5.69
N GLU A 101 -23.85 7.79 -5.05
CA GLU A 101 -25.14 7.09 -4.97
C GLU A 101 -25.74 6.74 -6.33
N SER A 102 -25.44 7.53 -7.38
CA SER A 102 -25.86 7.24 -8.75
C SER A 102 -25.31 5.91 -9.29
N GLN A 103 -24.28 5.33 -8.66
CA GLN A 103 -23.71 4.04 -9.02
C GLN A 103 -24.20 2.87 -8.16
N ALA A 104 -25.02 3.13 -7.11
CA ALA A 104 -25.46 2.09 -6.19
C ALA A 104 -26.30 0.99 -6.87
N GLN A 105 -27.08 1.35 -7.89
CA GLN A 105 -27.97 0.45 -8.62
C GLN A 105 -27.36 -0.07 -9.93
N LYS A 106 -26.12 0.30 -10.25
CA LYS A 106 -25.44 -0.14 -11.46
C LYS A 106 -24.59 -1.38 -11.15
N PRO A 107 -24.82 -2.52 -11.81
CA PRO A 107 -23.92 -3.66 -11.70
C PRO A 107 -22.50 -3.33 -12.17
N LEU A 108 -21.49 -3.81 -11.45
CA LEU A 108 -20.09 -3.63 -11.84
C LEU A 108 -19.79 -4.45 -13.09
N SER A 109 -19.30 -3.80 -14.14
CA SER A 109 -18.70 -4.50 -15.27
C SER A 109 -17.25 -4.89 -14.98
N LEU A 110 -16.69 -5.83 -15.74
CA LEU A 110 -15.26 -6.16 -15.66
C LEU A 110 -14.37 -4.92 -15.88
N PRO A 111 -14.60 -4.06 -16.88
CA PRO A 111 -13.86 -2.80 -17.03
C PRO A 111 -13.96 -1.87 -15.82
N ASP A 112 -15.15 -1.76 -15.20
CA ASP A 112 -15.33 -0.94 -14.00
C ASP A 112 -14.45 -1.45 -12.85
N LEU A 113 -14.47 -2.77 -12.58
CA LEU A 113 -13.67 -3.39 -11.53
C LEU A 113 -12.16 -3.28 -11.80
N CYS A 114 -11.73 -3.49 -13.04
CA CYS A 114 -10.34 -3.28 -13.45
C CYS A 114 -9.92 -1.81 -13.25
N SER A 115 -10.80 -0.85 -13.56
CA SER A 115 -10.53 0.57 -13.33
C SER A 115 -10.32 0.88 -11.85
N LEU A 116 -11.14 0.30 -10.96
CA LEU A 116 -10.99 0.43 -9.51
C LEU A 116 -9.64 -0.14 -9.04
N ALA A 117 -9.24 -1.31 -9.54
CA ALA A 117 -7.95 -1.93 -9.20
C ALA A 117 -6.76 -1.06 -9.65
N ILE A 118 -6.80 -0.50 -10.87
CA ILE A 118 -5.77 0.41 -11.39
C ILE A 118 -5.69 1.68 -10.53
N LYS A 119 -6.84 2.27 -10.18
CA LYS A 119 -6.91 3.45 -9.30
C LYS A 119 -6.32 3.14 -7.93
N ALA A 120 -6.67 1.99 -7.35
CA ALA A 120 -6.11 1.56 -6.09
C ALA A 120 -4.60 1.45 -6.15
N SER A 121 -4.06 0.68 -7.09
CA SER A 121 -2.61 0.53 -7.28
C SER A 121 -1.91 1.88 -7.45
N SER A 122 -2.45 2.77 -8.30
CA SER A 122 -1.86 4.10 -8.52
C SER A 122 -1.86 4.96 -7.26
N ALA A 123 -2.97 4.99 -6.52
CA ALA A 123 -3.09 5.81 -5.32
C ALA A 123 -2.18 5.30 -4.19
N LEU A 124 -2.05 3.97 -4.10
CA LEU A 124 -1.24 3.29 -3.11
C LEU A 124 0.26 3.49 -3.40
N SER A 125 0.69 3.33 -4.65
CA SER A 125 2.08 3.63 -5.05
C SER A 125 2.47 5.08 -4.74
N LYS A 126 1.57 6.05 -4.94
CA LYS A 126 1.81 7.47 -4.57
C LYS A 126 1.95 7.68 -3.06
N SER A 127 1.26 6.88 -2.25
CA SER A 127 1.39 6.91 -0.79
C SER A 127 2.62 6.17 -0.25
N GLY A 128 3.45 5.62 -1.13
CA GLY A 128 4.63 4.83 -0.75
C GLY A 128 4.28 3.45 -0.18
N VAL A 129 3.12 2.89 -0.53
CA VAL A 129 2.72 1.53 -0.17
C VAL A 129 2.71 0.65 -1.42
N ASP A 130 3.54 -0.38 -1.43
CA ASP A 130 3.65 -1.31 -2.55
C ASP A 130 2.73 -2.52 -2.29
N PHE A 131 1.58 -2.56 -2.98
CA PHE A 131 0.78 -3.78 -3.07
C PHE A 131 1.47 -4.76 -4.03
N SER A 132 2.42 -5.54 -3.50
CA SER A 132 2.95 -6.68 -4.25
C SER A 132 1.97 -7.85 -4.15
N SER A 133 0.96 -7.85 -5.02
CA SER A 133 0.33 -9.11 -5.43
C SER A 133 1.35 -9.83 -6.29
N ASN A 134 1.82 -10.99 -5.82
CA ASN A 134 2.86 -11.80 -6.43
C ASN A 134 2.55 -12.11 -7.91
N THR A 135 3.05 -11.30 -8.86
CA THR A 135 3.00 -11.64 -10.28
C THR A 135 4.24 -12.45 -10.63
N PRO A 136 4.10 -13.71 -11.11
CA PRO A 136 5.26 -14.44 -11.60
C PRO A 136 5.81 -13.71 -12.83
N LYS A 137 7.08 -13.29 -12.75
CA LYS A 137 7.80 -12.67 -13.87
C LYS A 137 7.80 -13.65 -15.04
N LEU A 138 7.18 -13.26 -16.16
CA LEU A 138 7.40 -13.92 -17.44
C LEU A 138 8.84 -13.60 -17.88
N THR A 139 9.75 -14.53 -17.64
CA THR A 139 11.11 -14.48 -18.20
C THR A 139 11.01 -14.90 -19.66
N THR A 140 11.08 -13.94 -20.57
CA THR A 140 11.23 -14.21 -22.01
C THR A 140 12.66 -14.69 -22.25
N PRO A 141 12.89 -15.91 -22.76
CA PRO A 141 14.21 -16.31 -23.23
C PRO A 141 14.52 -15.59 -24.55
N ARG A 142 15.79 -15.19 -24.69
CA ARG A 142 16.35 -14.52 -25.86
C ARG A 142 16.73 -15.53 -26.94
#